data_AF-A0A821EQ64-F1
#
_entry.id   AF-A0A821EQ64-F1
#
_cell.length_a   1.000
_cell.length_b   1.000
_cell.length_c   1.000
_cell.angle_alpha   90.00
_cell.angle_beta   90.00
_cell.angle_gamma   90.00
#
_symmetry.space_group_name_H-M   'P 1'
#
loop_
_entity.id
_entity.type
_entity.pdbx_description
1 polymer ?
#
loop_
_entity_poly.entity_id
_entity_poly.type
_entity_poly.pdbx_seq_one_letter_code
_entity_poly.pdbx_strand_id
1 'polypeptide(L)'
;MASADAIERQTVCRRGFIGSLYDIRTDKLEGTNLFKKKLPEEFIDVSDNAHTSYELLFNNSQKETFDKMNIEASLKLSLMAGIVDITGSAKYLKETKTDSLTIRVTYVYKVKTKQEQLHIAMAGLSEYFSADALENSNATHVVTGIMWGANVAATFEQVAENLEEVQKVEGSLSVVLKSLPISGEAKLDLQNKDKSKFEKLQISLSGDILIDECPQNIEDVMRVFKKVPSRIKTLNEGKGQQLIFVLYPLKRMAEIFKHELQINRMIREVSHLVVMRIEDIFEDISTGKKKFNDFLNEIKPWEHYISRDWRDAIRQKQAERIAAEVKTQRELSTLLQKIRGGQAEESEMERLLDDFDRKNPCSSMSIERLLREKRNLTLKIRVLKDFQPEKHLLKEITSIRDILSDLYDKNVYLLHVSEEWETEDRDNSLKQLRFFKGMIKNETIDSAFIVIDYDLHHSDLEKDKDKANKCCIYHAAHGKIKSKDYYQDSLKKLSPSQISFILKENSSLSEKDILQRHKDFLTEYPTGELTDDEFVGELQKLYKDGNSSNYCDYIFAAIDKDRSGTISFSELMSAVALTSIGNADNVEKRLS
;
A
#
# COMPACT_ATOMS: atom_id res chain seq x y z
N MET A 1 23.46 5.25 40.94
CA MET A 1 23.86 4.31 39.88
C MET A 1 22.87 3.16 39.91
N ALA A 2 22.14 2.92 38.81
CA ALA A 2 21.29 1.75 38.71
C ALA A 2 22.14 0.50 38.92
N SER A 3 21.70 -0.38 39.81
CA SER A 3 22.33 -1.69 40.02
C SER A 3 22.41 -2.43 38.67
N ALA A 4 23.52 -3.12 38.39
CA ALA A 4 23.79 -3.79 37.11
C ALA A 4 22.71 -4.83 36.68
N ASP A 5 21.79 -5.17 37.59
CA ASP A 5 20.69 -6.11 37.36
C ASP A 5 19.32 -5.44 37.07
N ALA A 6 19.21 -4.10 37.10
CA ALA A 6 17.95 -3.40 36.91
C ALA A 6 17.63 -3.17 35.41
N ILE A 7 16.34 -3.26 35.05
CA ILE A 7 15.84 -3.04 33.68
C ILE A 7 14.98 -1.78 33.66
N GLU A 8 15.26 -0.85 32.74
CA GLU A 8 14.37 0.25 32.44
C GLU A 8 13.34 -0.17 31.39
N ARG A 9 12.05 -0.08 31.74
CA ARG A 9 10.95 -0.54 30.87
C ARG A 9 9.88 0.53 30.73
N GLN A 10 9.52 0.89 29.50
CA GLN A 10 8.44 1.84 29.25
C GLN A 10 7.10 1.35 29.81
N THR A 11 6.35 2.25 30.43
CA THR A 11 5.07 1.91 31.08
C THR A 11 3.99 1.59 30.07
N VAL A 12 3.95 2.28 28.91
CA VAL A 12 2.92 2.12 27.87
C VAL A 12 1.52 2.11 28.49
N CYS A 13 1.18 3.20 29.21
CA CYS A 13 -0.08 3.39 29.94
C CYS A 13 -0.32 2.51 31.18
N ARG A 14 0.54 1.52 31.47
CA ARG A 14 0.44 0.74 32.72
C ARG A 14 0.79 1.63 33.91
N ARG A 15 0.10 1.43 35.04
CA ARG A 15 0.27 2.23 36.26
C ARG A 15 0.69 1.36 37.42
N GLY A 16 1.80 1.72 38.05
CA GLY A 16 2.35 1.06 39.23
C GLY A 16 2.85 2.07 40.24
N PHE A 17 3.43 1.57 41.32
CA PHE A 17 4.06 2.35 42.39
C PHE A 17 5.29 1.59 42.88
N ILE A 18 6.19 2.27 43.59
CA ILE A 18 7.35 1.61 44.21
C ILE A 18 6.89 0.40 45.04
N GLY A 19 7.53 -0.74 44.82
CA GLY A 19 7.18 -2.03 45.41
C GLY A 19 6.15 -2.84 44.61
N SER A 20 5.55 -2.31 43.55
CA SER A 20 4.60 -3.09 42.74
C SER A 20 5.29 -4.29 42.10
N LEU A 21 4.67 -5.46 42.20
CA LEU A 21 5.19 -6.67 41.58
C LEU A 21 4.87 -6.72 40.08
N TYR A 22 5.83 -7.20 39.30
CA TYR A 22 5.79 -7.20 37.84
C TYR A 22 6.22 -8.56 37.28
N ASP A 23 5.53 -9.05 36.25
CA ASP A 23 5.94 -10.21 35.47
C ASP A 23 6.47 -9.81 34.10
N ILE A 24 7.78 -9.95 33.89
CA ILE A 24 8.43 -9.69 32.58
C ILE A 24 8.04 -10.69 31.50
N ARG A 25 7.54 -11.88 31.87
CA ARG A 25 7.15 -12.92 30.91
C ARG A 25 5.90 -12.51 30.15
N THR A 26 4.93 -11.95 30.88
CA THR A 26 3.60 -11.54 30.41
C THR A 26 3.43 -10.03 30.32
N ASP A 27 4.43 -9.26 30.76
CA ASP A 27 4.44 -7.80 30.76
C ASP A 27 3.31 -7.14 31.58
N LYS A 28 2.99 -7.73 32.74
CA LYS A 28 1.88 -7.30 33.61
C LYS A 28 2.33 -6.97 35.03
N LEU A 29 1.56 -6.09 35.67
CA LEU A 29 1.64 -5.85 37.11
C LEU A 29 0.70 -6.83 37.82
N GLU A 30 1.17 -7.48 38.88
CA GLU A 30 0.43 -8.55 39.59
C GLU A 30 -0.58 -8.01 40.63
N GLY A 31 -0.70 -6.69 40.77
CA GLY A 31 -1.64 -6.05 41.71
C GLY A 31 -1.26 -6.17 43.19
N THR A 32 -0.23 -6.96 43.54
CA THR A 32 0.35 -7.05 44.88
C THR A 32 1.57 -6.15 45.02
N ASN A 33 1.90 -5.78 46.26
CA ASN A 33 3.08 -4.98 46.58
C ASN A 33 4.07 -5.76 47.46
N LEU A 34 5.35 -5.53 47.23
CA LEU A 34 6.46 -6.10 48.00
C LEU A 34 6.44 -5.66 49.47
N PHE A 35 5.93 -4.47 49.76
CA PHE A 35 5.86 -3.89 51.10
C PHE A 35 4.49 -4.11 51.73
N LYS A 36 4.48 -4.60 52.98
CA LYS A 36 3.25 -4.85 53.77
C LYS A 36 2.65 -3.60 54.40
N LYS A 37 3.38 -2.48 54.41
CA LYS A 37 2.96 -1.18 54.93
C LYS A 37 3.62 -0.06 54.12
N LYS A 38 3.06 1.16 54.19
CA LYS A 38 3.62 2.34 53.51
C LYS A 38 5.06 2.57 53.96
N LEU A 39 5.95 2.81 53.00
CA LEU A 39 7.34 3.16 53.26
C LEU A 39 7.46 4.60 53.78
N PRO A 40 8.33 4.84 54.79
CA PRO A 40 8.82 6.17 55.11
C PRO A 40 9.50 6.85 53.92
N GLU A 41 9.47 8.19 53.89
CA GLU A 41 10.00 8.98 52.78
C GLU A 41 11.50 8.83 52.63
N GLU A 42 12.24 8.57 53.71
CA GLU A 42 13.70 8.39 53.66
C GLU A 42 14.18 7.21 52.81
N PHE A 43 13.30 6.24 52.50
CA PHE A 43 13.65 5.10 51.65
C PHE A 43 13.51 5.38 50.15
N ILE A 44 12.93 6.52 49.77
CA ILE A 44 12.64 6.88 48.38
C ILE A 44 13.33 8.20 48.06
N ASP A 45 14.35 8.14 47.22
CA ASP A 45 14.93 9.33 46.62
C ASP A 45 13.97 9.89 45.57
N VAL A 46 13.70 11.18 45.67
CA VAL A 46 13.01 11.95 44.64
C VAL A 46 13.97 13.01 44.12
N SER A 47 14.39 12.91 42.87
CA SER A 47 15.27 13.87 42.22
C SER A 47 14.58 14.57 41.05
N ASP A 48 14.93 15.84 40.83
CA ASP A 48 14.53 16.56 39.63
C ASP A 48 15.31 16.02 38.43
N ASN A 49 14.58 15.68 37.37
CA ASN A 49 15.11 15.15 36.11
C ASN A 49 14.40 15.80 34.92
N ALA A 50 14.31 17.13 34.98
CA ALA A 50 13.59 17.93 33.99
C ALA A 50 14.35 17.92 32.65
N HIS A 51 13.74 17.32 31.64
CA HIS A 51 14.31 17.27 30.28
C HIS A 51 13.19 17.26 29.26
N THR A 52 13.31 18.09 28.23
CA THR A 52 12.35 18.14 27.12
C THR A 52 13.04 17.81 25.82
N SER A 53 12.44 16.91 25.04
CA SER A 53 12.91 16.52 23.72
C SER A 53 11.74 16.22 22.80
N TYR A 54 12.03 15.87 21.56
CA TYR A 54 11.02 15.40 20.61
C TYR A 54 11.55 14.27 19.75
N GLU A 55 10.64 13.48 19.19
CA GLU A 55 10.92 12.53 18.12
C GLU A 55 10.01 12.80 16.92
N LEU A 56 10.53 12.61 15.72
CA LEU A 56 9.76 12.65 14.48
C LEU A 56 9.61 11.24 13.92
N LEU A 57 8.37 10.76 13.87
CA LEU A 57 8.02 9.44 13.34
C LEU A 57 7.40 9.61 11.97
N PHE A 58 7.93 8.93 10.95
CA PHE A 58 7.31 8.89 9.62
C PHE A 58 6.29 7.76 9.48
N ASN A 59 6.09 7.00 10.57
CA ASN A 59 5.10 5.93 10.68
C ASN A 59 5.21 4.90 9.54
N ASN A 60 6.41 4.66 9.01
CA ASN A 60 6.61 3.68 7.95
C ASN A 60 6.46 2.26 8.49
N SER A 61 6.99 2.00 9.68
CA SER A 61 6.78 0.73 10.36
C SER A 61 6.79 0.86 11.88
N GLN A 62 6.30 -0.18 12.56
CA GLN A 62 6.32 -0.25 14.02
C GLN A 62 7.76 -0.38 14.54
N LYS A 63 8.63 -1.10 13.81
CA LYS A 63 10.05 -1.23 14.14
C LYS A 63 10.74 0.13 14.20
N GLU A 64 10.62 0.95 13.15
CA GLU A 64 11.15 2.33 13.12
C GLU A 64 10.65 3.15 14.32
N THR A 65 9.34 3.03 14.61
CA THR A 65 8.69 3.76 15.70
C THR A 65 9.24 3.34 17.06
N PHE A 66 9.35 2.04 17.30
CA PHE A 66 9.84 1.49 18.56
C PHE A 66 11.32 1.80 18.79
N ASP A 67 12.14 1.77 17.74
CA ASP A 67 13.56 2.12 17.81
C ASP A 67 13.74 3.59 18.19
N LYS A 68 13.04 4.52 17.51
CA LYS A 68 13.07 5.96 17.85
C LYS A 68 12.56 6.27 19.25
N MET A 69 11.61 5.48 19.74
CA MET A 69 11.08 5.62 21.09
C MET A 69 11.93 4.91 22.16
N ASN A 70 13.08 4.32 21.78
CA ASN A 70 14.01 3.58 22.63
C ASN A 70 13.32 2.44 23.40
N ILE A 71 12.38 1.74 22.76
CA ILE A 71 11.70 0.59 23.36
C ILE A 71 12.64 -0.62 23.31
N GLU A 72 12.95 -1.16 24.48
CA GLU A 72 13.87 -2.31 24.58
C GLU A 72 13.33 -3.56 23.87
N ALA A 73 14.23 -4.42 23.40
CA ALA A 73 13.91 -5.59 22.56
C ALA A 73 12.81 -6.49 23.13
N SER A 74 12.90 -6.81 24.43
CA SER A 74 11.91 -7.68 25.09
C SER A 74 10.51 -7.04 25.12
N LEU A 75 10.40 -5.76 25.49
CA LEU A 75 9.11 -5.06 25.44
C LEU A 75 8.62 -4.87 24.00
N LYS A 76 9.53 -4.63 23.05
CA LYS A 76 9.22 -4.50 21.62
C LYS A 76 8.48 -5.74 21.10
N LEU A 77 8.99 -6.93 21.40
CA LEU A 77 8.33 -8.19 21.03
C LEU A 77 6.94 -8.31 21.67
N SER A 78 6.80 -7.90 22.94
CA SER A 78 5.51 -7.93 23.63
C SER A 78 4.48 -7.00 22.98
N LEU A 79 4.91 -5.84 22.51
CA LEU A 79 4.05 -4.88 21.82
C LEU A 79 3.67 -5.38 20.43
N MET A 80 4.62 -5.89 19.65
CA MET A 80 4.37 -6.45 18.31
C MET A 80 3.42 -7.67 18.39
N ALA A 81 3.69 -8.59 19.31
CA ALA A 81 2.86 -9.77 19.53
C ALA A 81 1.53 -9.49 20.24
N GLY A 82 1.25 -8.25 20.64
CA GLY A 82 0.00 -7.90 21.33
C GLY A 82 -0.14 -8.52 22.72
N ILE A 83 0.98 -8.80 23.40
CA ILE A 83 0.98 -9.13 24.84
C ILE A 83 0.63 -7.88 25.66
N VAL A 84 1.10 -6.71 25.22
CA VAL A 84 0.79 -5.40 25.80
C VAL A 84 -0.10 -4.63 24.84
N ASP A 85 -1.29 -4.27 25.32
CA ASP A 85 -2.23 -3.48 24.54
C ASP A 85 -1.78 -2.02 24.43
N ILE A 86 -1.44 -1.61 23.21
CA ILE A 86 -1.20 -0.20 22.90
C ILE A 86 -2.55 0.50 22.76
N THR A 87 -2.95 1.24 23.79
CA THR A 87 -4.21 1.99 23.85
C THR A 87 -3.98 3.40 24.40
N GLY A 88 -5.04 4.22 24.41
CA GLY A 88 -5.02 5.54 25.04
C GLY A 88 -3.92 6.47 24.50
N SER A 89 -3.11 7.00 25.40
CA SER A 89 -2.05 7.98 25.10
C SER A 89 -0.90 7.42 24.28
N ALA A 90 -0.69 6.11 24.30
CA ALA A 90 0.36 5.44 23.55
C ALA A 90 -0.07 5.01 22.13
N LYS A 91 -1.30 5.33 21.69
CA LYS A 91 -1.87 4.87 20.42
C LYS A 91 -0.95 5.11 19.21
N TYR A 92 -0.24 6.24 19.19
CA TYR A 92 0.69 6.59 18.10
C TYR A 92 1.79 5.53 17.86
N LEU A 93 2.11 4.71 18.86
CA LEU A 93 3.14 3.66 18.76
C LEU A 93 2.78 2.54 17.78
N LYS A 94 1.48 2.30 17.53
CA LYS A 94 1.01 1.25 16.60
C LYS A 94 0.49 1.78 15.27
N GLU A 95 0.42 3.10 15.12
CA GLU A 95 -0.12 3.74 13.91
C GLU A 95 0.95 3.78 12.82
N THR A 96 0.74 3.00 11.76
CA THR A 96 1.62 2.96 10.58
C THR A 96 0.84 3.25 9.30
N LYS A 97 1.53 3.75 8.28
CA LYS A 97 0.97 3.92 6.93
C LYS A 97 0.51 2.56 6.40
N THR A 98 -0.68 2.53 5.81
CA THR A 98 -1.28 1.31 5.27
C THR A 98 -1.30 1.24 3.75
N ASP A 99 -0.80 2.26 3.08
CA ASP A 99 -0.69 2.41 1.63
C ASP A 99 0.43 3.42 1.33
N SER A 100 0.79 3.56 0.05
CA SER A 100 1.91 4.38 -0.40
C SER A 100 1.56 5.85 -0.67
N LEU A 101 0.27 6.21 -0.73
CA LEU A 101 -0.20 7.57 -1.01
C LEU A 101 -0.54 8.37 0.25
N THR A 102 -0.66 7.69 1.39
CA THR A 102 -0.87 8.34 2.68
C THR A 102 0.42 8.94 3.22
N ILE A 103 0.39 10.26 3.37
CA ILE A 103 1.35 11.01 4.16
C ILE A 103 0.92 10.90 5.61
N ARG A 104 1.83 10.46 6.47
CA ARG A 104 1.63 10.45 7.92
C ARG A 104 2.94 10.78 8.60
N VAL A 105 2.94 11.83 9.42
CA VAL A 105 4.10 12.20 10.24
C VAL A 105 3.61 12.48 11.65
N THR A 106 4.24 11.90 12.65
CA THR A 106 3.93 12.13 14.07
C THR A 106 5.08 12.85 14.76
N TYR A 107 4.78 14.00 15.36
CA TYR A 107 5.70 14.72 16.24
C TYR A 107 5.41 14.35 17.69
N VAL A 108 6.32 13.65 18.35
CA VAL A 108 6.18 13.22 19.74
C VAL A 108 6.96 14.17 20.63
N TYR A 109 6.27 15.05 21.34
CA TYR A 109 6.84 15.94 22.35
C TYR A 109 6.98 15.20 23.69
N LYS A 110 8.20 15.12 24.21
CA LYS A 110 8.58 14.30 25.37
C LYS A 110 9.06 15.20 26.49
N VAL A 111 8.40 15.16 27.65
CA VAL A 111 8.81 15.91 28.84
C VAL A 111 9.06 14.93 29.97
N LYS A 112 10.29 14.89 30.49
CA LYS A 112 10.65 14.28 31.77
C LYS A 112 10.66 15.36 32.85
N THR A 113 10.32 14.99 34.08
CA THR A 113 10.17 15.94 35.20
C THR A 113 10.98 15.50 36.42
N LYS A 114 10.66 14.34 36.98
CA LYS A 114 11.21 13.82 38.23
C LYS A 114 11.50 12.33 38.11
N GLN A 115 12.38 11.85 38.96
CA GLN A 115 12.65 10.44 39.12
C GLN A 115 12.48 10.04 40.58
N GLU A 116 11.78 8.94 40.81
CA GLU A 116 11.70 8.27 42.11
C GLU A 116 12.56 7.01 42.09
N GLN A 117 13.31 6.75 43.14
CA GLN A 117 14.15 5.56 43.26
C GLN A 117 14.21 5.05 44.70
N LEU A 118 13.94 3.76 44.88
CA LEU A 118 14.04 3.04 46.15
C LEU A 118 15.51 2.81 46.52
N HIS A 119 15.85 3.08 47.78
CA HIS A 119 17.12 2.72 48.40
C HIS A 119 17.13 1.27 48.85
N ILE A 120 17.32 0.35 47.89
CA ILE A 120 17.24 -1.09 48.11
C ILE A 120 18.15 -1.59 49.26
N ALA A 121 19.31 -0.96 49.48
CA ALA A 121 20.30 -1.38 50.47
C ALA A 121 20.29 -0.58 51.79
N MET A 122 19.26 0.25 52.01
CA MET A 122 19.17 1.05 53.23
C MET A 122 18.78 0.20 54.45
N ALA A 123 19.43 0.45 55.58
CA ALA A 123 19.13 -0.25 56.83
C ALA A 123 17.68 -0.05 57.27
N GLY A 124 17.04 -1.09 57.81
CA GLY A 124 15.65 -1.05 58.29
C GLY A 124 14.57 -1.28 57.23
N LEU A 125 14.90 -1.24 55.93
CA LEU A 125 13.95 -1.52 54.85
C LEU A 125 13.36 -2.94 54.96
N SER A 126 14.12 -3.89 55.49
CA SER A 126 13.72 -5.29 55.64
C SER A 126 12.46 -5.51 56.47
N GLU A 127 12.19 -4.62 57.43
CA GLU A 127 11.01 -4.70 58.29
C GLU A 127 9.70 -4.45 57.53
N TYR A 128 9.77 -3.87 56.34
CA TYR A 128 8.62 -3.51 55.51
C TYR A 128 8.24 -4.60 54.51
N PHE A 129 9.07 -5.62 54.31
CA PHE A 129 8.78 -6.66 53.32
C PHE A 129 7.67 -7.61 53.74
N SER A 130 6.95 -8.06 52.71
CA SER A 130 6.06 -9.20 52.74
C SER A 130 6.79 -10.42 52.17
N ALA A 131 6.98 -11.45 53.01
CA ALA A 131 7.52 -12.74 52.56
C ALA A 131 6.62 -13.37 51.49
N ASP A 132 5.30 -13.27 51.65
CA ASP A 132 4.33 -13.78 50.68
C ASP A 132 4.48 -13.09 49.30
N ALA A 133 4.80 -11.79 49.28
CA ALA A 133 5.07 -11.07 48.04
C ALA A 133 6.38 -11.53 47.37
N LEU A 134 7.41 -11.83 48.16
CA LEU A 134 8.65 -12.45 47.66
C LEU A 134 8.45 -13.88 47.16
N GLU A 135 7.38 -14.57 47.57
CA GLU A 135 6.99 -15.92 47.12
C GLU A 135 5.88 -15.91 46.04
N ASN A 136 5.52 -14.74 45.50
CA ASN A 136 4.53 -14.66 44.42
C ASN A 136 5.07 -15.35 43.14
N SER A 137 4.43 -16.44 42.72
CA SER A 137 4.83 -17.26 41.56
C SER A 137 4.67 -16.57 40.20
N ASN A 138 3.79 -15.58 40.12
CA ASN A 138 3.50 -14.87 38.89
C ASN A 138 4.47 -13.70 38.69
N ALA A 139 4.91 -13.05 39.75
CA ALA A 139 5.86 -11.95 39.66
C ALA A 139 7.29 -12.43 39.43
N THR A 140 8.07 -11.66 38.67
CA THR A 140 9.51 -11.88 38.44
C THR A 140 10.36 -10.72 38.91
N HIS A 141 9.80 -9.50 38.89
CA HIS A 141 10.47 -8.26 39.22
C HIS A 141 9.61 -7.42 40.17
N VAL A 142 10.22 -6.40 40.74
CA VAL A 142 9.55 -5.34 41.51
C VAL A 142 9.92 -3.97 40.94
N VAL A 143 8.97 -3.05 40.91
CA VAL A 143 9.21 -1.65 40.56
C VAL A 143 9.99 -0.98 41.68
N THR A 144 11.25 -0.64 41.44
CA THR A 144 12.13 0.06 42.40
C THR A 144 12.39 1.50 42.01
N GLY A 145 11.98 1.94 40.83
CA GLY A 145 12.09 3.32 40.41
C GLY A 145 11.04 3.68 39.37
N ILE A 146 10.73 4.96 39.27
CA ILE A 146 9.75 5.50 38.31
C ILE A 146 10.30 6.80 37.73
N MET A 147 10.40 6.85 36.41
CA MET A 147 10.62 8.10 35.67
C MET A 147 9.28 8.75 35.37
N TRP A 148 9.12 9.99 35.81
CA TRP A 148 7.90 10.76 35.64
C TRP A 148 8.03 11.79 34.52
N GLY A 149 6.89 12.13 33.92
CA GLY A 149 6.81 13.07 32.82
C GLY A 149 5.51 12.95 32.04
N ALA A 150 5.54 13.30 30.75
CA ALA A 150 4.44 13.01 29.83
C ALA A 150 4.94 13.06 28.40
N ASN A 151 4.34 12.23 27.54
CA ASN A 151 4.49 12.33 26.10
C ASN A 151 3.18 12.83 25.48
N VAL A 152 3.30 13.73 24.50
CA VAL A 152 2.18 14.20 23.68
C VAL A 152 2.59 14.12 22.22
N ALA A 153 1.86 13.33 21.45
CA ALA A 153 2.04 13.13 20.02
C ALA A 153 0.99 13.91 19.23
N ALA A 154 1.46 14.65 18.22
CA ALA A 154 0.63 15.24 17.18
C ALA A 154 0.86 14.49 15.86
N THR A 155 -0.16 13.83 15.34
CA THR A 155 -0.11 13.09 14.08
C THR A 155 -0.78 13.90 12.99
N PHE A 156 -0.02 14.17 11.94
CA PHE A 156 -0.43 14.90 10.74
C PHE A 156 -0.64 13.89 9.61
N GLU A 157 -1.80 13.93 8.97
CA GLU A 157 -2.20 12.94 7.98
C GLU A 157 -2.90 13.57 6.78
N GLN A 158 -2.58 13.09 5.58
CA GLN A 158 -3.23 13.47 4.33
C GLN A 158 -3.06 12.34 3.30
N VAL A 159 -4.08 12.13 2.46
CA VAL A 159 -3.95 11.29 1.26
C VAL A 159 -3.52 12.18 0.09
N ALA A 160 -2.41 11.81 -0.55
CA ALA A 160 -1.89 12.48 -1.73
C ALA A 160 -2.49 11.90 -3.03
N GLU A 161 -2.42 12.67 -4.11
CA GLU A 161 -2.87 12.26 -5.44
C GLU A 161 -1.85 11.32 -6.11
N ASN A 162 -0.57 11.48 -5.79
CA ASN A 162 0.53 10.70 -6.36
C ASN A 162 1.78 10.69 -5.45
N LEU A 163 2.75 9.85 -5.79
CA LEU A 163 3.99 9.68 -5.02
C LEU A 163 4.90 10.92 -5.01
N GLU A 164 4.83 11.79 -6.02
CA GLU A 164 5.61 13.04 -6.03
C GLU A 164 5.07 14.02 -4.98
N GLU A 165 3.74 14.14 -4.86
CA GLU A 165 3.10 14.93 -3.82
C GLU A 165 3.45 14.39 -2.42
N VAL A 166 3.46 13.05 -2.23
CA VAL A 166 3.90 12.42 -0.96
C VAL A 166 5.28 12.92 -0.56
N GLN A 167 6.27 12.79 -1.46
CA GLN A 167 7.66 13.19 -1.17
C GLN A 167 7.76 14.68 -0.86
N LYS A 168 7.08 15.53 -1.63
CA LYS A 168 7.14 16.98 -1.50
C LYS A 168 6.50 17.48 -0.20
N VAL A 169 5.31 16.99 0.12
CA VAL A 169 4.55 17.43 1.31
C VAL A 169 5.19 16.85 2.57
N GLU A 170 5.56 15.57 2.59
CA GLU A 170 6.25 14.97 3.74
C GLU A 170 7.61 15.64 4.01
N GLY A 171 8.39 15.91 2.95
CA GLY A 171 9.67 16.61 3.07
C GLY A 171 9.51 18.03 3.62
N SER A 172 8.54 18.79 3.10
CA SER A 172 8.24 20.15 3.59
C SER A 172 7.76 20.12 5.05
N LEU A 173 6.88 19.18 5.38
CA LEU A 173 6.36 19.00 6.74
C LEU A 173 7.47 18.63 7.72
N SER A 174 8.40 17.74 7.34
CA SER A 174 9.54 17.38 8.18
C SER A 174 10.43 18.58 8.52
N VAL A 175 10.71 19.45 7.55
CA VAL A 175 11.51 20.67 7.77
C VAL A 175 10.82 21.59 8.78
N VAL A 176 9.53 21.84 8.59
CA VAL A 176 8.73 22.68 9.49
C VAL A 176 8.70 22.09 10.90
N LEU A 177 8.39 20.81 11.03
CA LEU A 177 8.27 20.15 12.35
C LEU A 177 9.60 20.14 13.11
N LYS A 178 10.73 19.93 12.43
CA LYS A 178 12.07 20.01 13.04
C LYS A 178 12.44 21.42 13.52
N SER A 179 11.85 22.45 12.91
CA SER A 179 12.07 23.85 13.31
C SER A 179 11.20 24.30 14.49
N LEU A 180 10.28 23.45 14.97
CA LEU A 180 9.45 23.79 16.12
C LEU A 180 10.30 24.00 17.39
N PRO A 181 10.07 25.08 18.15
CA PRO A 181 10.80 25.32 19.39
C PRO A 181 10.43 24.30 20.46
N ILE A 182 11.44 23.60 20.97
CA ILE A 182 11.32 22.60 22.04
C ILE A 182 11.21 23.27 23.41
N SER A 183 11.91 24.39 23.58
CA SER A 183 11.91 25.23 24.77
C SER A 183 12.20 26.69 24.39
N GLY A 184 11.17 27.52 24.19
CA GLY A 184 11.36 28.95 23.94
C GLY A 184 10.20 29.68 23.27
N GLU A 185 10.29 31.01 23.29
CA GLU A 185 9.35 31.96 22.67
C GLU A 185 9.63 32.19 21.17
N ALA A 186 10.34 31.28 20.49
CA ALA A 186 10.55 31.46 19.06
C ALA A 186 9.20 31.44 18.31
N LYS A 187 8.97 32.44 17.46
CA LYS A 187 7.87 32.44 16.50
C LYS A 187 8.26 31.53 15.34
N LEU A 188 7.39 30.58 15.03
CA LEU A 188 7.43 29.92 13.74
C LEU A 188 6.95 30.92 12.69
N ASP A 189 7.80 31.23 11.73
CA ASP A 189 7.43 32.08 10.59
C ASP A 189 7.23 31.20 9.36
N LEU A 190 6.03 30.64 9.22
CA LEU A 190 5.65 29.88 8.03
C LEU A 190 5.36 30.85 6.89
N GLN A 191 6.12 30.73 5.80
CA GLN A 191 5.85 31.48 4.59
C GLN A 191 4.46 31.10 4.04
N ASN A 192 3.75 32.05 3.42
CA ASN A 192 2.41 31.80 2.85
C ASN A 192 2.37 30.62 1.87
N LYS A 193 3.46 30.37 1.13
CA LYS A 193 3.59 29.22 0.21
C LYS A 193 3.68 27.87 0.92
N ASP A 194 4.06 27.83 2.19
CA ASP A 194 4.08 26.60 2.98
C ASP A 194 2.72 26.34 3.61
N LYS A 195 1.98 27.39 4.00
CA LYS A 195 0.61 27.26 4.55
C LYS A 195 -0.34 26.54 3.60
N SER A 196 -0.36 26.92 2.33
CA SER A 196 -1.24 26.29 1.33
C SER A 196 -0.93 24.80 1.10
N LYS A 197 0.30 24.34 1.36
CA LYS A 197 0.68 22.92 1.23
C LYS A 197 0.09 22.05 2.34
N PHE A 198 -0.32 22.65 3.44
CA PHE A 198 -0.74 21.96 4.65
C PHE A 198 -2.23 22.09 4.94
N GLU A 199 -3.00 22.77 4.07
CA GLU A 199 -4.45 22.99 4.24
C GLU A 199 -5.26 21.70 4.28
N LYS A 200 -4.79 20.63 3.64
CA LYS A 200 -5.44 19.31 3.60
C LYS A 200 -5.04 18.41 4.78
N LEU A 201 -4.12 18.83 5.66
CA LEU A 201 -3.66 18.00 6.78
C LEU A 201 -4.77 17.84 7.82
N GLN A 202 -5.07 16.59 8.14
CA GLN A 202 -5.80 16.23 9.33
C GLN A 202 -4.82 16.08 10.50
N ILE A 203 -5.14 16.70 11.63
CA ILE A 203 -4.29 16.66 12.82
C ILE A 203 -5.05 15.96 13.94
N SER A 204 -4.40 14.99 14.57
CA SER A 204 -4.90 14.32 15.77
C SER A 204 -3.87 14.37 16.89
N LEU A 205 -4.35 14.47 18.13
CA LEU A 205 -3.51 14.44 19.31
C LEU A 205 -3.72 13.12 20.07
N SER A 206 -2.63 12.55 20.56
CA SER A 206 -2.64 11.49 21.55
C SER A 206 -1.58 11.79 22.61
N GLY A 207 -1.85 11.54 23.89
CA GLY A 207 -0.86 11.86 24.91
C GLY A 207 -1.35 11.63 26.33
N ASP A 208 -0.41 11.61 27.27
CA ASP A 208 -0.66 11.26 28.68
C ASP A 208 -1.40 12.35 29.46
N ILE A 209 -1.62 13.50 28.81
CA ILE A 209 -2.26 14.69 29.36
C ILE A 209 -3.54 14.95 28.59
N LEU A 210 -4.62 15.28 29.31
CA LEU A 210 -5.85 15.74 28.69
C LEU A 210 -5.61 17.09 28.01
N ILE A 211 -5.89 17.16 26.71
CA ILE A 211 -5.80 18.37 25.90
C ILE A 211 -7.17 18.60 25.27
N ASP A 212 -7.84 19.66 25.72
CA ASP A 212 -9.21 20.00 25.32
C ASP A 212 -9.25 20.82 24.01
N GLU A 213 -8.10 21.02 23.39
CA GLU A 213 -7.92 21.77 22.15
C GLU A 213 -7.80 20.78 20.97
N CYS A 214 -8.59 20.97 19.91
CA CYS A 214 -8.48 20.20 18.67
C CYS A 214 -7.72 21.02 17.62
N PRO A 215 -6.38 20.88 17.52
CA PRO A 215 -5.59 21.70 16.61
C PRO A 215 -6.01 21.46 15.16
N GLN A 216 -6.14 22.53 14.38
CA GLN A 216 -6.51 22.47 12.96
C GLN A 216 -5.31 22.74 12.02
N ASN A 217 -4.23 23.29 12.58
CA ASN A 217 -3.01 23.65 11.85
C ASN A 217 -1.78 23.48 12.75
N ILE A 218 -0.60 23.66 12.17
CA ILE A 218 0.69 23.51 12.87
C ILE A 218 0.83 24.54 13.99
N GLU A 219 0.37 25.77 13.80
CA GLU A 219 0.41 26.83 14.81
C GLU A 219 -0.43 26.48 16.06
N ASP A 220 -1.56 25.81 15.90
CA ASP A 220 -2.37 25.31 17.01
C ASP A 220 -1.65 24.19 17.77
N VAL A 221 -0.97 23.28 17.07
CA VAL A 221 -0.12 22.25 17.71
C VAL A 221 0.98 22.90 18.56
N MET A 222 1.63 23.95 18.05
CA MET A 222 2.61 24.69 18.85
C MET A 222 2.01 25.32 20.10
N ARG A 223 0.80 25.88 19.99
CA ARG A 223 0.08 26.48 21.12
C ARG A 223 -0.23 25.45 22.18
N VAL A 224 -0.62 24.24 21.77
CA VAL A 224 -0.84 23.09 22.65
C VAL A 224 0.46 22.70 23.34
N PHE A 225 1.56 22.50 22.61
CA PHE A 225 2.84 22.08 23.20
C PHE A 225 3.40 23.12 24.17
N LYS A 226 3.23 24.42 23.92
CA LYS A 226 3.59 25.48 24.89
C LYS A 226 2.87 25.35 26.24
N LYS A 227 1.64 24.81 26.25
CA LYS A 227 0.86 24.60 27.47
C LYS A 227 1.21 23.29 28.19
N VAL A 228 1.81 22.31 27.51
CA VAL A 228 2.11 20.97 28.07
C VAL A 228 2.87 21.05 29.40
N PRO A 229 4.01 21.76 29.52
CA PRO A 229 4.74 21.84 30.80
C PRO A 229 3.89 22.39 31.95
N SER A 230 3.04 23.40 31.68
CA SER A 230 2.14 23.95 32.69
C SER A 230 1.05 22.97 33.12
N ARG A 231 0.52 22.17 32.18
CA ARG A 231 -0.44 21.11 32.49
C ARG A 231 0.21 20.00 33.33
N ILE A 232 1.45 19.60 33.03
CA ILE A 232 2.18 18.60 33.83
C ILE A 232 2.34 19.05 35.28
N LYS A 233 2.61 20.34 35.53
CA LYS A 233 2.74 20.88 36.89
C LYS A 233 1.48 20.68 37.74
N THR A 234 0.31 20.56 37.12
CA THR A 234 -0.97 20.31 37.81
C THR A 234 -1.23 18.83 38.10
N LEU A 235 -0.43 17.92 37.53
CA LEU A 235 -0.61 16.47 37.64
C LEU A 235 0.38 15.88 38.64
N ASN A 236 -0.13 15.06 39.56
CA ASN A 236 0.67 14.31 40.54
C ASN A 236 1.74 15.17 41.22
N GLU A 237 1.33 16.31 41.79
CA GLU A 237 2.23 17.26 42.48
C GLU A 237 3.40 17.74 41.60
N GLY A 238 3.15 17.86 40.29
CA GLY A 238 4.11 18.29 39.29
C GLY A 238 5.06 17.21 38.79
N LYS A 239 4.90 15.95 39.23
CA LYS A 239 5.59 14.80 38.64
C LYS A 239 5.03 14.49 37.25
N GLY A 240 3.73 14.62 37.02
CA GLY A 240 3.11 14.14 35.79
C GLY A 240 2.78 12.65 35.83
N GLN A 241 2.92 11.97 34.70
CA GLN A 241 2.55 10.58 34.44
C GLN A 241 3.79 9.66 34.41
N GLN A 242 3.57 8.36 34.55
CA GLN A 242 4.65 7.36 34.62
C GLN A 242 5.11 7.04 33.21
N LEU A 243 6.39 7.29 32.90
CA LEU A 243 6.96 7.02 31.58
C LEU A 243 7.77 5.71 31.55
N ILE A 244 8.56 5.45 32.59
CA ILE A 244 9.46 4.30 32.68
C ILE A 244 9.42 3.72 34.09
N PHE A 245 9.37 2.39 34.19
CA PHE A 245 9.65 1.65 35.41
C PHE A 245 11.10 1.20 35.43
N VAL A 246 11.74 1.32 36.59
CA VAL A 246 12.98 0.61 36.90
C VAL A 246 12.58 -0.67 37.61
N LEU A 247 12.77 -1.80 36.94
CA LEU A 247 12.41 -3.13 37.39
C LEU A 247 13.64 -3.82 37.97
N TYR A 248 13.54 -4.29 39.21
CA TYR A 248 14.60 -5.05 39.86
C TYR A 248 14.18 -6.51 40.10
N PRO A 249 15.03 -7.51 39.82
CA PRO A 249 14.65 -8.91 39.95
C PRO A 249 14.28 -9.27 41.39
N LEU A 250 13.14 -9.96 41.58
CA LEU A 250 12.71 -10.41 42.92
C LEU A 250 13.69 -11.40 43.54
N LYS A 251 14.39 -12.20 42.70
CA LYS A 251 15.46 -13.09 43.16
C LYS A 251 16.58 -12.31 43.85
N ARG A 252 17.02 -11.20 43.25
CA ARG A 252 18.04 -10.32 43.83
C ARG A 252 17.54 -9.61 45.08
N MET A 253 16.27 -9.20 45.09
CA MET A 253 15.65 -8.68 46.32
C MET A 253 15.74 -9.71 47.45
N ALA A 254 15.30 -10.95 47.23
CA ALA A 254 15.36 -11.99 48.24
C ALA A 254 16.78 -12.23 48.77
N GLU A 255 17.79 -12.23 47.90
CA GLU A 255 19.21 -12.34 48.27
C GLU A 255 19.66 -11.21 49.21
N ILE A 256 19.33 -9.95 48.88
CA ILE A 256 19.66 -8.78 49.70
C ILE A 256 19.03 -8.89 51.09
N PHE A 257 17.83 -9.46 51.18
CA PHE A 257 17.09 -9.59 52.44
C PHE A 257 17.31 -10.91 53.16
N LYS A 258 18.23 -11.75 52.66
CA LYS A 258 18.55 -13.07 53.23
C LYS A 258 17.29 -13.94 53.39
N HIS A 259 16.35 -13.83 52.46
CA HIS A 259 15.15 -14.66 52.38
C HIS A 259 15.39 -15.82 51.42
N GLU A 260 15.20 -17.06 51.89
CA GLU A 260 15.34 -18.25 51.07
C GLU A 260 14.04 -18.51 50.30
N LEU A 261 14.08 -18.26 48.98
CA LEU A 261 12.94 -18.48 48.09
C LEU A 261 12.56 -19.94 48.00
N GLN A 262 11.28 -20.24 48.20
CA GLN A 262 10.73 -21.59 48.02
C GLN A 262 10.31 -21.85 46.56
N ILE A 263 10.13 -20.78 45.78
CA ILE A 263 9.77 -20.86 44.37
C ILE A 263 10.95 -20.59 43.44
N ASN A 264 11.02 -21.36 42.35
CA ASN A 264 11.93 -21.10 41.24
C ASN A 264 11.19 -20.41 40.09
N ARG A 265 11.55 -19.14 39.84
CA ARG A 265 10.99 -18.34 38.74
C ARG A 265 11.89 -18.46 37.52
N MET A 266 11.54 -19.35 36.61
CA MET A 266 12.26 -19.42 35.34
C MET A 266 11.95 -18.18 34.50
N ILE A 267 13.02 -17.52 34.07
CA ILE A 267 12.98 -16.41 33.11
C ILE A 267 14.02 -16.77 32.06
N ARG A 268 13.59 -16.88 30.80
CA ARG A 268 14.48 -17.10 29.67
C ARG A 268 14.38 -15.89 28.75
N GLU A 269 15.53 -15.28 28.47
CA GLU A 269 15.62 -14.29 27.41
C GLU A 269 15.53 -14.98 26.05
N VAL A 270 14.90 -14.27 25.10
CA VAL A 270 14.82 -14.76 23.71
C VAL A 270 16.10 -14.35 23.00
N SER A 271 16.71 -15.28 22.26
CA SER A 271 17.94 -15.02 21.52
C SER A 271 17.78 -13.88 20.51
N HIS A 272 18.85 -13.10 20.32
CA HIS A 272 18.86 -11.96 19.41
C HIS A 272 18.42 -12.34 17.98
N LEU A 273 18.79 -13.54 17.51
CA LEU A 273 18.38 -14.04 16.20
C LEU A 273 16.86 -14.18 16.09
N VAL A 274 16.21 -14.75 17.10
CA VAL A 274 14.74 -14.89 17.14
C VAL A 274 14.08 -13.52 17.24
N VAL A 275 14.63 -12.58 18.03
CA VAL A 275 14.13 -11.19 18.08
C VAL A 275 14.11 -10.58 16.67
N MET A 276 15.23 -10.63 15.96
CA MET A 276 15.33 -10.09 14.60
C MET A 276 14.31 -10.73 13.66
N ARG A 277 14.19 -12.06 13.67
CA ARG A 277 13.24 -12.75 12.78
C ARG A 277 11.78 -12.40 13.06
N ILE A 278 11.40 -12.20 14.33
CA ILE A 278 10.04 -11.74 14.67
C ILE A 278 9.83 -10.32 14.14
N GLU A 279 10.79 -9.42 14.34
CA GLU A 279 10.71 -8.05 13.80
C GLU A 279 10.55 -8.05 12.28
N ASP A 280 11.32 -8.88 11.57
CA ASP A 280 11.27 -8.98 10.10
C ASP A 280 9.91 -9.48 9.62
N ILE A 281 9.28 -10.42 10.33
CA ILE A 281 7.92 -10.89 10.00
C ILE A 281 6.88 -9.76 10.15
N PHE A 282 6.97 -8.94 11.19
CA PHE A 282 6.05 -7.80 11.33
C PHE A 282 6.30 -6.71 10.28
N GLU A 283 7.54 -6.53 9.85
CA GLU A 283 7.88 -5.66 8.72
C GLU A 283 7.31 -6.19 7.40
N ASP A 284 7.40 -7.50 7.18
CA ASP A 284 6.80 -8.20 6.04
C ASP A 284 5.28 -8.05 6.02
N ILE A 285 4.61 -8.26 7.15
CA ILE A 285 3.16 -8.06 7.29
C ILE A 285 2.80 -6.61 6.93
N SER A 286 3.54 -5.63 7.46
CA SER A 286 3.31 -4.20 7.21
C SER A 286 3.50 -3.86 5.72
N THR A 287 4.60 -4.31 5.12
CA THR A 287 4.93 -4.05 3.72
C THR A 287 3.96 -4.76 2.77
N GLY A 288 3.63 -6.02 3.03
CA GLY A 288 2.64 -6.78 2.27
C GLY A 288 1.25 -6.15 2.34
N LYS A 289 0.84 -5.65 3.52
CA LYS A 289 -0.41 -4.90 3.70
C LYS A 289 -0.45 -3.63 2.86
N LYS A 290 0.63 -2.84 2.82
CA LYS A 290 0.74 -1.65 1.96
C LYS A 290 0.58 -2.00 0.50
N LYS A 291 1.39 -2.95 -0.02
CA LYS A 291 1.32 -3.41 -1.42
C LYS A 291 -0.11 -3.88 -1.79
N PHE A 292 -0.75 -4.63 -0.90
CA PHE A 292 -2.10 -5.13 -1.15
C PHE A 292 -3.15 -4.00 -1.14
N ASN A 293 -3.05 -3.06 -0.20
CA ASN A 293 -3.97 -1.92 -0.16
C ASN A 293 -3.78 -0.96 -1.34
N ASP A 294 -2.54 -0.75 -1.81
CA ASP A 294 -2.26 0.02 -3.02
C ASP A 294 -2.98 -0.60 -4.24
N PHE A 295 -2.90 -1.93 -4.36
CA PHE A 295 -3.63 -2.68 -5.38
C PHE A 295 -5.16 -2.53 -5.23
N LEU A 296 -5.70 -2.63 -4.02
CA LEU A 296 -7.13 -2.40 -3.77
C LEU A 296 -7.56 -0.99 -4.14
N ASN A 297 -6.75 0.02 -3.80
CA ASN A 297 -7.02 1.41 -4.11
C ASN A 297 -7.00 1.68 -5.62
N GLU A 298 -6.15 1.00 -6.38
CA GLU A 298 -6.16 1.06 -7.85
C GLU A 298 -7.45 0.47 -8.43
N ILE A 299 -7.97 -0.62 -7.85
CA ILE A 299 -9.17 -1.31 -8.32
C ILE A 299 -10.45 -0.55 -7.96
N LYS A 300 -10.50 0.07 -6.78
CA LYS A 300 -11.72 0.62 -6.18
C LYS A 300 -12.54 1.52 -7.12
N PRO A 301 -11.98 2.47 -7.90
CA PRO A 301 -12.76 3.29 -8.82
C PRO A 301 -13.46 2.49 -9.94
N TRP A 302 -12.98 1.28 -10.21
CA TRP A 302 -13.42 0.41 -11.29
C TRP A 302 -14.29 -0.76 -10.81
N GLU A 303 -14.68 -0.79 -9.53
CA GLU A 303 -15.38 -1.93 -8.93
C GLU A 303 -16.72 -2.26 -9.61
N HIS A 304 -17.38 -1.25 -10.21
CA HIS A 304 -18.63 -1.43 -10.95
C HIS A 304 -18.44 -1.87 -12.40
N TYR A 305 -17.20 -1.90 -12.88
CA TYR A 305 -16.83 -2.24 -14.26
C TYR A 305 -16.02 -3.54 -14.35
N ILE A 306 -16.05 -4.35 -13.28
CA ILE A 306 -15.36 -5.63 -13.21
C ILE A 306 -16.30 -6.72 -12.68
N SER A 307 -16.05 -7.96 -13.11
CA SER A 307 -16.90 -9.10 -12.78
C SER A 307 -17.06 -9.29 -11.28
N ARG A 308 -18.19 -9.87 -10.88
CA ARG A 308 -18.44 -10.22 -9.48
C ARG A 308 -17.42 -11.23 -8.96
N ASP A 309 -17.04 -12.20 -9.77
CA ASP A 309 -16.08 -13.25 -9.40
C ASP A 309 -14.71 -12.66 -9.02
N TRP A 310 -14.25 -11.65 -9.77
CA TRP A 310 -13.02 -10.94 -9.43
C TRP A 310 -13.13 -10.18 -8.11
N ARG A 311 -14.23 -9.47 -7.89
CA ARG A 311 -14.48 -8.74 -6.64
C ARG A 311 -14.53 -9.68 -5.44
N ASP A 312 -15.27 -10.77 -5.55
CA ASP A 312 -15.46 -11.73 -4.47
C ASP A 312 -14.13 -12.47 -4.18
N ALA A 313 -13.34 -12.82 -5.21
CA ALA A 313 -12.01 -13.39 -5.02
C ALA A 313 -11.05 -12.43 -4.29
N ILE A 314 -11.07 -11.13 -4.60
CA ILE A 314 -10.23 -10.13 -3.92
C ILE A 314 -10.68 -9.93 -2.47
N ARG A 315 -11.99 -9.81 -2.23
CA ARG A 315 -12.55 -9.70 -0.87
C ARG A 315 -12.20 -10.92 -0.02
N GLN A 316 -12.27 -12.12 -0.60
CA GLN A 316 -11.85 -13.35 0.07
C GLN A 316 -10.37 -13.26 0.48
N LYS A 317 -9.49 -12.85 -0.43
CA LYS A 317 -8.05 -12.72 -0.14
C LYS A 317 -7.76 -11.65 0.93
N GLN A 318 -8.50 -10.54 0.92
CA GLN A 318 -8.42 -9.53 1.97
C GLN A 318 -8.81 -10.10 3.34
N ALA A 319 -9.91 -10.86 3.40
CA ALA A 319 -10.37 -11.50 4.63
C ALA A 319 -9.39 -12.57 5.15
N GLU A 320 -8.87 -13.43 4.26
CA GLU A 320 -7.84 -14.44 4.57
C GLU A 320 -6.59 -13.79 5.17
N ARG A 321 -6.12 -12.67 4.60
CA ARG A 321 -4.98 -11.90 5.10
C ARG A 321 -5.25 -11.33 6.49
N ILE A 322 -6.39 -10.67 6.71
CA ILE A 322 -6.75 -10.09 8.01
C ILE A 322 -6.83 -11.19 9.09
N ALA A 323 -7.46 -12.32 8.78
CA ALA A 323 -7.55 -13.45 9.70
C ALA A 323 -6.16 -14.04 10.01
N ALA A 324 -5.31 -14.16 9.00
CA ALA A 324 -3.94 -14.65 9.16
C ALA A 324 -3.08 -13.71 10.03
N GLU A 325 -3.18 -12.39 9.85
CA GLU A 325 -2.46 -11.39 10.67
C GLU A 325 -2.79 -11.55 12.16
N VAL A 326 -4.08 -11.65 12.50
CA VAL A 326 -4.55 -11.86 13.87
C VAL A 326 -4.10 -13.22 14.42
N LYS A 327 -4.18 -14.27 13.61
CA LYS A 327 -3.74 -15.62 14.00
C LYS A 327 -2.25 -15.66 14.31
N THR A 328 -1.42 -15.12 13.42
CA THR A 328 0.04 -15.02 13.60
C THR A 328 0.38 -14.28 14.88
N GLN A 329 -0.25 -13.12 15.12
CA GLN A 329 -0.02 -12.34 16.34
C GLN A 329 -0.33 -13.14 17.61
N ARG A 330 -1.45 -13.88 17.63
CA ARG A 330 -1.84 -14.73 18.77
C ARG A 330 -0.86 -15.91 18.98
N GLU A 331 -0.42 -16.56 17.92
CA GLU A 331 0.53 -17.68 17.98
C GLU A 331 1.89 -17.19 18.52
N LEU A 332 2.40 -16.07 18.01
CA LEU A 332 3.62 -15.42 18.50
C LEU A 332 3.49 -15.03 19.98
N SER A 333 2.37 -14.39 20.36
CA SER A 333 2.09 -13.99 21.75
C SER A 333 2.15 -15.16 22.73
N THR A 334 1.49 -16.26 22.36
CA THR A 334 1.38 -17.45 23.20
C THR A 334 2.74 -18.11 23.35
N LEU A 335 3.46 -18.30 22.23
CA LEU A 335 4.73 -19.00 22.23
C LEU A 335 5.84 -18.18 22.90
N LEU A 336 5.85 -16.87 22.70
CA LEU A 336 6.79 -15.95 23.35
C LEU A 336 6.67 -16.02 24.88
N GLN A 337 5.45 -16.02 25.42
CA GLN A 337 5.21 -16.15 26.87
C GLN A 337 5.68 -17.52 27.40
N LYS A 338 5.40 -18.61 26.67
CA LYS A 338 5.87 -19.96 27.04
C LYS A 338 7.39 -20.05 27.06
N ILE A 339 8.07 -19.53 26.03
CA ILE A 339 9.54 -19.52 25.96
C ILE A 339 10.12 -18.73 27.14
N ARG A 340 9.61 -17.52 27.40
CA ARG A 340 10.05 -16.69 28.53
C ARG A 340 9.87 -17.37 29.88
N GLY A 341 8.81 -18.18 30.03
CA GLY A 341 8.56 -19.00 31.21
C GLY A 341 9.30 -20.35 31.24
N GLY A 342 10.07 -20.69 30.20
CA GLY A 342 10.78 -21.97 30.08
C GLY A 342 9.89 -23.19 29.78
N GLN A 343 8.67 -22.96 29.28
CA GLN A 343 7.67 -23.98 28.97
C GLN A 343 7.73 -24.45 27.50
N ALA A 344 8.50 -23.77 26.67
CA ALA A 344 8.71 -24.08 25.25
C ALA A 344 10.15 -23.73 24.86
N GLU A 345 10.66 -24.39 23.82
CA GLU A 345 12.01 -24.17 23.30
C GLU A 345 11.98 -23.20 22.11
N GLU A 346 13.08 -22.46 21.90
CA GLU A 346 13.16 -21.48 20.79
C GLU A 346 13.00 -22.13 19.41
N SER A 347 13.37 -23.42 19.26
CA SER A 347 13.16 -24.17 18.02
C SER A 347 11.68 -24.28 17.59
N GLU A 348 10.74 -24.14 18.53
CA GLU A 348 9.31 -24.07 18.20
C GLU A 348 8.96 -22.72 17.57
N MET A 349 9.59 -21.63 18.05
CA MET A 349 9.44 -20.29 17.46
C MET A 349 10.04 -20.28 16.07
N GLU A 350 11.26 -20.79 15.88
CA GLU A 350 11.90 -20.89 14.57
C GLU A 350 11.00 -21.60 13.54
N ARG A 351 10.36 -22.71 13.93
CA ARG A 351 9.41 -23.42 13.07
C ARG A 351 8.18 -22.58 12.71
N LEU A 352 7.62 -21.83 13.67
CA LEU A 352 6.50 -20.92 13.43
C LEU A 352 6.87 -19.81 12.45
N LEU A 353 8.08 -19.26 12.56
CA LEU A 353 8.60 -18.21 11.68
C LEU A 353 8.88 -18.77 10.28
N ASP A 354 9.49 -19.96 10.15
CA ASP A 354 9.69 -20.64 8.86
C ASP A 354 8.36 -20.94 8.15
N ASP A 355 7.36 -21.36 8.93
CA ASP A 355 6.00 -21.58 8.46
C ASP A 355 5.34 -20.27 8.00
N PHE A 356 5.62 -19.15 8.66
CA PHE A 356 5.13 -17.86 8.23
C PHE A 356 5.65 -17.54 6.82
N ASP A 357 6.96 -17.62 6.62
CA ASP A 357 7.63 -17.25 5.38
C ASP A 357 7.08 -18.03 4.17
N ARG A 358 6.84 -19.34 4.34
CA ARG A 358 6.47 -20.26 3.25
C ARG A 358 4.99 -20.24 2.87
N LYS A 359 4.08 -20.09 3.84
CA LYS A 359 2.64 -20.35 3.60
C LYS A 359 1.70 -19.28 4.14
N ASN A 360 2.16 -18.32 4.94
CA ASN A 360 1.24 -17.34 5.52
C ASN A 360 0.73 -16.37 4.46
N PRO A 361 -0.59 -16.09 4.39
CA PRO A 361 -1.16 -15.11 3.47
C PRO A 361 -0.60 -13.69 3.62
N CYS A 362 -0.01 -13.36 4.78
CA CYS A 362 0.59 -12.06 5.03
C CYS A 362 2.07 -11.97 4.63
N SER A 363 2.72 -13.09 4.27
CA SER A 363 4.14 -13.06 3.90
C SER A 363 4.33 -12.33 2.59
N SER A 364 5.49 -11.67 2.43
CA SER A 364 5.86 -10.96 1.21
C SER A 364 5.72 -11.85 -0.03
N MET A 365 6.13 -13.12 0.07
CA MET A 365 6.01 -14.12 -1.01
C MET A 365 4.55 -14.39 -1.41
N SER A 366 3.64 -14.55 -0.43
CA SER A 366 2.22 -14.79 -0.70
C SER A 366 1.56 -13.60 -1.37
N ILE A 367 1.87 -12.38 -0.93
CA ILE A 367 1.35 -11.14 -1.52
C ILE A 367 1.85 -10.98 -2.96
N GLU A 368 3.15 -11.20 -3.22
CA GLU A 368 3.70 -11.08 -4.57
C GLU A 368 3.12 -12.11 -5.54
N ARG A 369 2.94 -13.35 -5.07
CA ARG A 369 2.24 -14.39 -5.84
C ARG A 369 0.81 -13.97 -6.16
N LEU A 370 0.06 -13.46 -5.18
CA LEU A 370 -1.31 -12.99 -5.39
C LEU A 370 -1.39 -11.86 -6.43
N LEU A 371 -0.50 -10.85 -6.33
CA LEU A 371 -0.45 -9.76 -7.30
C LEU A 371 -0.12 -10.26 -8.71
N ARG A 372 0.75 -11.28 -8.82
CA ARG A 372 1.07 -11.92 -10.10
C ARG A 372 -0.13 -12.70 -10.66
N GLU A 373 -0.82 -13.46 -9.83
CA GLU A 373 -2.06 -14.18 -10.20
C GLU A 373 -3.18 -13.22 -10.65
N LYS A 374 -3.19 -11.99 -10.14
CA LYS A 374 -4.17 -10.96 -10.51
C LYS A 374 -3.69 -9.97 -11.57
N ARG A 375 -2.62 -10.29 -12.29
CA ARG A 375 -2.08 -9.44 -13.36
C ARG A 375 -3.11 -9.11 -14.46
N ASN A 376 -3.99 -10.04 -14.81
CA ASN A 376 -5.01 -9.82 -15.84
C ASN A 376 -6.00 -8.72 -15.42
N LEU A 377 -6.39 -8.68 -14.16
CA LEU A 377 -7.23 -7.60 -13.63
C LEU A 377 -6.53 -6.24 -13.73
N THR A 378 -5.24 -6.16 -13.38
CA THR A 378 -4.47 -4.92 -13.54
C THR A 378 -4.39 -4.48 -15.01
N LEU A 379 -4.23 -5.41 -15.94
CA LEU A 379 -4.26 -5.13 -17.38
C LEU A 379 -5.63 -4.64 -17.83
N LYS A 380 -6.71 -5.28 -17.38
CA LYS A 380 -8.09 -4.86 -17.66
C LYS A 380 -8.36 -3.44 -17.17
N ILE A 381 -8.00 -3.13 -15.93
CA ILE A 381 -8.12 -1.76 -15.38
C ILE A 381 -7.35 -0.74 -16.22
N ARG A 382 -6.13 -1.11 -16.69
CA ARG A 382 -5.38 -0.23 -17.59
C ARG A 382 -6.12 0.05 -18.89
N VAL A 383 -6.79 -0.94 -19.47
CA VAL A 383 -7.62 -0.76 -20.66
C VAL A 383 -8.86 0.10 -20.35
N LEU A 384 -9.53 -0.14 -19.23
CA LEU A 384 -10.71 0.63 -18.80
C LEU A 384 -10.39 2.12 -18.63
N LYS A 385 -9.18 2.46 -18.17
CA LYS A 385 -8.69 3.86 -18.03
C LYS A 385 -8.71 4.65 -19.35
N ASP A 386 -8.72 3.97 -20.50
CA ASP A 386 -8.79 4.63 -21.81
C ASP A 386 -10.24 5.01 -22.22
N PHE A 387 -11.23 4.62 -21.42
CA PHE A 387 -12.65 4.86 -21.69
C PHE A 387 -13.29 5.76 -20.61
N GLN A 388 -14.32 6.50 -21.00
CA GLN A 388 -15.06 7.35 -20.08
C GLN A 388 -16.15 6.52 -19.38
N PRO A 389 -16.13 6.43 -18.04
CA PRO A 389 -17.21 5.79 -17.27
C PRO A 389 -18.58 6.38 -17.62
N GLU A 390 -19.62 5.55 -17.64
CA GLU A 390 -21.03 5.92 -17.90
C GLU A 390 -21.35 6.44 -19.31
N LYS A 391 -20.33 6.83 -20.09
CA LYS A 391 -20.46 7.16 -21.50
C LYS A 391 -20.11 5.98 -22.39
N HIS A 392 -18.89 5.45 -22.22
CA HIS A 392 -18.38 4.33 -23.02
C HIS A 392 -18.51 2.99 -22.29
N LEU A 393 -18.50 3.01 -20.95
CA LEU A 393 -18.54 1.80 -20.12
C LEU A 393 -19.91 1.66 -19.45
N LEU A 394 -20.49 0.47 -19.54
CA LEU A 394 -21.76 0.13 -18.91
C LEU A 394 -21.56 -0.62 -17.60
N LYS A 395 -22.27 -0.18 -16.55
CA LYS A 395 -22.31 -0.86 -15.25
C LYS A 395 -23.21 -2.09 -15.26
N GLU A 396 -24.30 -2.02 -16.03
CA GLU A 396 -25.33 -3.05 -16.16
C GLU A 396 -25.87 -3.05 -17.59
N ILE A 397 -26.33 -4.21 -18.05
CA ILE A 397 -26.97 -4.40 -19.35
C ILE A 397 -28.06 -5.45 -19.22
N THR A 398 -29.18 -5.26 -19.92
CA THR A 398 -30.24 -6.28 -20.01
C THR A 398 -30.17 -7.03 -21.34
N SER A 399 -30.06 -6.30 -22.46
CA SER A 399 -29.81 -6.88 -23.78
C SER A 399 -29.14 -5.86 -24.70
N ILE A 400 -28.53 -6.34 -25.78
CA ILE A 400 -27.98 -5.47 -26.84
C ILE A 400 -29.12 -4.67 -27.50
N ARG A 401 -30.30 -5.28 -27.62
CA ARG A 401 -31.46 -4.63 -28.23
C ARG A 401 -31.92 -3.39 -27.46
N ASP A 402 -31.87 -3.44 -26.13
CA ASP A 402 -32.30 -2.31 -25.30
C ASP A 402 -31.37 -1.11 -25.51
N ILE A 403 -30.04 -1.34 -25.56
CA ILE A 403 -29.07 -0.30 -25.93
C ILE A 403 -29.39 0.31 -27.29
N LEU A 404 -29.66 -0.52 -28.29
CA LEU A 404 -29.95 -0.05 -29.64
C LEU A 404 -31.29 0.69 -29.73
N SER A 405 -32.24 0.38 -28.85
CA SER A 405 -33.51 1.11 -28.73
C SER A 405 -33.30 2.48 -28.09
N ASP A 406 -32.52 2.54 -27.01
CA ASP A 406 -32.23 3.79 -26.30
C ASP A 406 -31.40 4.77 -27.16
N LEU A 407 -30.59 4.23 -28.07
CA LEU A 407 -29.74 4.99 -28.98
C LEU A 407 -30.24 4.94 -30.44
N TYR A 408 -31.56 4.85 -30.63
CA TYR A 408 -32.17 4.64 -31.95
C TYR A 408 -31.72 5.65 -33.03
N ASP A 409 -31.58 6.92 -32.66
CA ASP A 409 -31.23 8.01 -33.58
C ASP A 409 -29.72 8.11 -33.87
N LYS A 410 -28.89 7.26 -33.27
CA LYS A 410 -27.43 7.31 -33.41
C LYS A 410 -26.87 6.18 -34.28
N ASN A 411 -25.67 6.41 -34.79
CA ASN A 411 -24.77 5.35 -35.26
C ASN A 411 -24.05 4.78 -34.03
N VAL A 412 -24.38 3.54 -33.67
CA VAL A 412 -23.90 2.89 -32.45
C VAL A 412 -22.80 1.90 -32.82
N TYR A 413 -21.66 2.03 -32.16
CA TYR A 413 -20.53 1.12 -32.25
C TYR A 413 -20.34 0.41 -30.92
N LEU A 414 -20.46 -0.91 -30.93
CA LEU A 414 -20.35 -1.76 -29.74
C LEU A 414 -19.06 -2.57 -29.82
N LEU A 415 -18.07 -2.25 -28.99
CA LEU A 415 -16.87 -3.06 -28.85
C LEU A 415 -17.16 -4.20 -27.89
N HIS A 416 -17.21 -5.43 -28.41
CA HIS A 416 -17.41 -6.64 -27.62
C HIS A 416 -16.06 -7.19 -27.15
N VAL A 417 -15.91 -7.41 -25.84
CA VAL A 417 -14.68 -7.92 -25.22
C VAL A 417 -14.97 -9.01 -24.19
N SER A 418 -14.03 -9.93 -24.02
CA SER A 418 -14.00 -10.95 -22.97
C SER A 418 -12.56 -11.40 -22.75
N GLU A 419 -12.20 -11.74 -21.52
CA GLU A 419 -10.88 -12.30 -21.19
C GLU A 419 -10.59 -13.60 -21.95
N GLU A 420 -11.61 -14.44 -22.17
CA GLU A 420 -11.48 -15.69 -22.94
C GLU A 420 -11.07 -15.38 -24.38
N TRP A 421 -11.80 -14.49 -25.06
CA TRP A 421 -11.54 -14.13 -26.46
C TRP A 421 -10.21 -13.38 -26.64
N GLU A 422 -9.85 -12.54 -25.67
CA GLU A 422 -8.55 -11.85 -25.66
C GLU A 422 -7.38 -12.84 -25.54
N THR A 423 -7.59 -13.95 -24.84
CA THR A 423 -6.57 -15.00 -24.68
C THR A 423 -6.49 -15.89 -25.92
N GLU A 424 -7.62 -16.22 -26.52
CA GLU A 424 -7.70 -17.03 -27.74
C GLU A 424 -7.10 -16.32 -28.96
N ASP A 425 -7.42 -15.03 -29.16
CA ASP A 425 -6.91 -14.23 -30.27
C ASP A 425 -6.55 -12.81 -29.80
N ARG A 426 -5.35 -12.71 -29.24
CA ARG A 426 -4.81 -11.46 -28.71
C ARG A 426 -4.56 -10.42 -29.79
N ASP A 427 -4.17 -10.83 -31.00
CA ASP A 427 -3.86 -9.91 -32.09
C ASP A 427 -5.13 -9.18 -32.56
N ASN A 428 -6.16 -9.94 -32.91
CA ASN A 428 -7.46 -9.37 -33.29
C ASN A 428 -8.02 -8.48 -32.17
N SER A 429 -7.94 -8.91 -30.91
CA SER A 429 -8.41 -8.12 -29.78
C SER A 429 -7.71 -6.77 -29.66
N LEU A 430 -6.39 -6.72 -29.86
CA LEU A 430 -5.63 -5.48 -29.85
C LEU A 430 -5.97 -4.59 -31.04
N LYS A 431 -6.13 -5.15 -32.24
CA LYS A 431 -6.53 -4.42 -33.45
C LYS A 431 -7.90 -3.77 -33.29
N GLN A 432 -8.90 -4.54 -32.88
CA GLN A 432 -10.26 -4.06 -32.62
C GLN A 432 -10.25 -2.94 -31.57
N LEU A 433 -9.52 -3.13 -30.46
CA LEU A 433 -9.41 -2.13 -29.40
C LEU A 433 -8.76 -0.83 -29.88
N ARG A 434 -7.66 -0.91 -30.64
CA ARG A 434 -6.98 0.27 -31.18
C ARG A 434 -7.84 1.00 -32.19
N PHE A 435 -8.48 0.27 -33.09
CA PHE A 435 -9.39 0.84 -34.08
C PHE A 435 -10.57 1.54 -33.39
N PHE A 436 -11.20 0.90 -32.40
CA PHE A 436 -12.28 1.48 -31.62
C PHE A 436 -11.86 2.79 -30.91
N LYS A 437 -10.69 2.79 -30.26
CA LYS A 437 -10.11 4.01 -29.66
C LYS A 437 -9.85 5.11 -30.69
N GLY A 438 -9.40 4.73 -31.89
CA GLY A 438 -9.24 5.65 -33.01
C GLY A 438 -10.56 6.30 -33.42
N MET A 439 -11.64 5.52 -33.48
CA MET A 439 -12.98 6.04 -33.81
C MET A 439 -13.52 6.99 -32.75
N ILE A 440 -13.34 6.68 -31.45
CA ILE A 440 -13.75 7.57 -30.34
C ILE A 440 -13.11 8.95 -30.46
N LYS A 441 -11.86 9.06 -30.93
CA LYS A 441 -11.19 10.36 -31.13
C LYS A 441 -11.88 11.24 -32.17
N ASN A 442 -12.65 10.64 -33.08
CA ASN A 442 -13.41 11.32 -34.13
C ASN A 442 -14.93 11.27 -33.87
N GLU A 443 -15.34 11.06 -32.61
CA GLU A 443 -16.74 10.96 -32.21
C GLU A 443 -17.53 12.22 -32.59
N THR A 444 -18.71 12.00 -33.19
CA THR A 444 -19.68 13.06 -33.51
C THR A 444 -20.91 12.95 -32.61
N ILE A 445 -21.73 13.99 -32.58
CA ILE A 445 -22.97 14.00 -31.79
C ILE A 445 -23.96 12.89 -32.20
N ASP A 446 -23.89 12.46 -33.47
CA ASP A 446 -24.70 11.39 -34.06
C ASP A 446 -24.12 9.99 -33.85
N SER A 447 -22.98 9.88 -33.16
CA SER A 447 -22.30 8.61 -32.89
C SER A 447 -22.41 8.24 -31.41
N ALA A 448 -22.39 6.94 -31.12
CA ALA A 448 -22.25 6.43 -29.76
C ALA A 448 -21.28 5.25 -29.76
N PHE A 449 -20.38 5.22 -28.77
CA PHE A 449 -19.36 4.19 -28.60
C PHE A 449 -19.56 3.54 -27.25
N ILE A 450 -19.81 2.23 -27.24
CA ILE A 450 -20.04 1.45 -26.02
C ILE A 450 -19.14 0.22 -26.01
N VAL A 451 -18.53 -0.07 -24.87
CA VAL A 451 -17.81 -1.31 -24.61
C VAL A 451 -18.74 -2.27 -23.89
N ILE A 452 -18.88 -3.47 -24.44
CA ILE A 452 -19.64 -4.58 -23.86
C ILE A 452 -18.64 -5.63 -23.39
N ASP A 453 -18.45 -5.67 -22.07
CA ASP A 453 -17.61 -6.63 -21.38
C ASP A 453 -18.43 -7.86 -20.97
N TYR A 454 -18.20 -8.98 -21.65
CA TYR A 454 -18.93 -10.22 -21.39
C TYR A 454 -18.54 -10.89 -20.09
N ASP A 455 -17.37 -10.59 -19.52
CA ASP A 455 -16.99 -11.13 -18.21
C ASP A 455 -17.75 -10.41 -17.09
N LEU A 456 -18.12 -9.14 -17.31
CA LEU A 456 -18.96 -8.37 -16.39
C LEU A 456 -20.44 -8.77 -16.50
N HIS A 457 -20.93 -8.99 -17.72
CA HIS A 457 -22.35 -9.14 -18.05
C HIS A 457 -22.76 -10.56 -18.47
N HIS A 458 -21.97 -11.58 -18.12
CA HIS A 458 -22.14 -12.95 -18.63
C HIS A 458 -23.58 -13.46 -18.51
N SER A 459 -24.20 -13.33 -17.32
CA SER A 459 -25.54 -13.84 -17.03
C SER A 459 -26.63 -13.24 -17.92
N ASP A 460 -26.51 -11.96 -18.25
CA ASP A 460 -27.54 -11.23 -18.99
C ASP A 460 -27.39 -11.48 -20.50
N LEU A 461 -26.15 -11.54 -20.98
CA LEU A 461 -25.86 -11.68 -22.41
C LEU A 461 -25.79 -13.12 -22.91
N GLU A 462 -25.69 -14.12 -22.04
CA GLU A 462 -25.56 -15.53 -22.44
C GLU A 462 -26.68 -16.00 -23.38
N LYS A 463 -27.91 -15.49 -23.16
CA LYS A 463 -29.11 -15.84 -23.94
C LYS A 463 -29.49 -14.80 -24.99
N ASP A 464 -28.69 -13.75 -25.15
CA ASP A 464 -28.97 -12.71 -26.15
C ASP A 464 -28.78 -13.28 -27.56
N LYS A 465 -29.75 -13.01 -28.45
CA LYS A 465 -29.70 -13.48 -29.85
C LYS A 465 -28.60 -12.80 -30.66
N ASP A 466 -28.18 -11.62 -30.23
CA ASP A 466 -27.13 -10.83 -30.85
C ASP A 466 -25.79 -10.95 -30.10
N LYS A 467 -25.64 -11.95 -29.22
CA LYS A 467 -24.37 -12.25 -28.54
C LYS A 467 -23.22 -12.43 -29.54
N ALA A 468 -22.09 -11.80 -29.24
CA ALA A 468 -20.82 -12.00 -29.91
C ALA A 468 -20.11 -13.27 -29.40
N ASN A 469 -19.22 -13.81 -30.22
CA ASN A 469 -18.43 -15.00 -29.92
C ASN A 469 -16.92 -14.79 -30.06
N LYS A 470 -16.50 -13.55 -30.28
CA LYS A 470 -15.10 -13.10 -30.39
C LYS A 470 -15.02 -11.60 -30.14
N CYS A 471 -13.82 -11.09 -29.88
CA CYS A 471 -13.58 -9.66 -29.86
C CYS A 471 -13.87 -9.04 -31.22
N CYS A 472 -14.83 -8.13 -31.29
CA CYS A 472 -15.25 -7.49 -32.52
C CYS A 472 -16.04 -6.21 -32.25
N ILE A 473 -16.11 -5.33 -33.25
CA ILE A 473 -16.95 -4.14 -33.19
C ILE A 473 -18.23 -4.40 -33.98
N TYR A 474 -19.39 -4.27 -33.34
CA TYR A 474 -20.66 -4.22 -34.04
C TYR A 474 -20.97 -2.77 -34.41
N HIS A 475 -21.58 -2.56 -35.57
CA HIS A 475 -22.12 -1.27 -35.99
C HIS A 475 -23.62 -1.40 -36.22
N ALA A 476 -24.38 -0.49 -35.62
CA ALA A 476 -25.84 -0.43 -35.74
C ALA A 476 -26.30 0.99 -36.04
N ALA A 477 -27.42 1.10 -36.76
CA ALA A 477 -28.09 2.36 -37.05
C ALA A 477 -29.60 2.14 -37.11
N HIS A 478 -30.38 3.07 -36.55
CA HIS A 478 -31.85 2.98 -36.46
C HIS A 478 -32.30 1.69 -35.76
N GLY A 479 -31.69 1.39 -34.62
CA GLY A 479 -32.00 0.22 -33.79
C GLY A 479 -31.65 -1.14 -34.43
N LYS A 480 -30.93 -1.18 -35.55
CA LYS A 480 -30.61 -2.41 -36.29
C LYS A 480 -29.12 -2.56 -36.52
N ILE A 481 -28.59 -3.75 -36.18
CA ILE A 481 -27.21 -4.13 -36.48
C ILE A 481 -27.03 -4.19 -38.00
N LYS A 482 -26.06 -3.43 -38.50
CA LYS A 482 -25.65 -3.36 -39.90
C LYS A 482 -24.40 -4.20 -40.17
N SER A 483 -23.52 -4.31 -39.18
CA SER A 483 -22.32 -5.14 -39.24
C SER A 483 -22.06 -5.78 -37.88
N LYS A 484 -21.64 -7.04 -37.89
CA LYS A 484 -21.16 -7.78 -36.72
C LYS A 484 -19.62 -7.85 -36.66
N ASP A 485 -18.92 -7.22 -37.60
CA ASP A 485 -17.47 -7.07 -37.56
C ASP A 485 -17.06 -5.84 -38.38
N TYR A 486 -17.36 -4.67 -37.82
CA TYR A 486 -17.22 -3.39 -38.50
C TYR A 486 -15.77 -3.09 -38.86
N TYR A 487 -14.81 -3.54 -38.05
CA TYR A 487 -13.39 -3.44 -38.38
C TYR A 487 -13.07 -4.14 -39.70
N GLN A 488 -13.41 -5.42 -39.81
CA GLN A 488 -13.19 -6.20 -41.02
C GLN A 488 -13.94 -5.63 -42.23
N ASP A 489 -15.18 -5.16 -42.04
CA ASP A 489 -15.94 -4.52 -43.11
C ASP A 489 -15.32 -3.18 -43.55
N SER A 490 -14.68 -2.45 -42.63
CA SER A 490 -14.02 -1.18 -42.91
C SER A 490 -12.74 -1.36 -43.72
N LEU A 491 -11.98 -2.44 -43.52
CA LEU A 491 -10.78 -2.76 -44.30
C LEU A 491 -11.12 -3.04 -45.79
N LYS A 492 -12.32 -3.56 -46.04
CA LYS A 492 -12.83 -3.84 -47.39
C LYS A 492 -13.29 -2.60 -48.15
N LYS A 493 -13.24 -1.40 -47.55
CA LYS A 493 -13.69 -0.15 -48.18
C LYS A 493 -12.69 0.98 -47.93
N LEU A 494 -12.46 1.81 -48.94
CA LEU A 494 -11.69 3.04 -48.75
C LEU A 494 -12.62 4.20 -48.44
N SER A 495 -12.34 4.91 -47.34
CA SER A 495 -13.01 6.18 -47.04
C SER A 495 -12.52 7.29 -48.00
N PRO A 496 -13.36 8.32 -48.27
CA PRO A 496 -12.93 9.47 -49.07
C PRO A 496 -11.66 10.14 -48.52
N SER A 497 -11.49 10.16 -47.21
CA SER A 497 -10.30 10.67 -46.53
C SER A 497 -9.05 9.83 -46.85
N GLN A 498 -9.14 8.50 -46.80
CA GLN A 498 -8.05 7.60 -47.19
C GLN A 498 -7.69 7.76 -48.67
N ILE A 499 -8.69 7.84 -49.55
CA ILE A 499 -8.47 8.10 -50.98
C ILE A 499 -7.73 9.44 -51.16
N SER A 500 -8.18 10.51 -50.51
CA SER A 500 -7.54 11.83 -50.59
C SER A 500 -6.10 11.82 -50.06
N PHE A 501 -5.83 11.05 -49.00
CA PHE A 501 -4.51 10.88 -48.43
C PHE A 501 -3.57 10.12 -49.38
N ILE A 502 -4.03 8.99 -49.93
CA ILE A 502 -3.26 8.20 -50.91
C ILE A 502 -2.99 9.02 -52.16
N LEU A 503 -3.97 9.78 -52.68
CA LEU A 503 -3.79 10.70 -53.81
C LEU A 503 -2.75 11.78 -53.54
N LYS A 504 -2.72 12.32 -52.31
CA LYS A 504 -1.73 13.33 -51.91
C LYS A 504 -0.30 12.76 -51.89
N GLU A 505 -0.13 11.53 -51.44
CA GLU A 505 1.19 10.88 -51.41
C GLU A 505 1.59 10.29 -52.78
N ASN A 506 0.62 9.90 -53.60
CA ASN A 506 0.81 9.30 -54.92
C ASN A 506 0.22 10.19 -56.02
N SER A 507 0.84 11.35 -56.25
CA SER A 507 0.36 12.36 -57.21
C SER A 507 0.17 11.88 -58.66
N SER A 508 0.71 10.72 -59.02
CA SER A 508 0.59 10.09 -60.35
C SER A 508 -0.61 9.14 -60.50
N LEU A 509 -1.30 8.80 -59.41
CA LEU A 509 -2.44 7.89 -59.44
C LEU A 509 -3.75 8.66 -59.49
N SER A 510 -4.73 8.15 -60.24
CA SER A 510 -6.11 8.64 -60.18
C SER A 510 -6.92 7.88 -59.12
N GLU A 511 -8.06 8.44 -58.72
CA GLU A 511 -9.00 7.78 -57.80
C GLU A 511 -9.43 6.40 -58.33
N LYS A 512 -9.63 6.27 -59.65
CA LYS A 512 -9.97 4.99 -60.29
C LYS A 512 -8.86 3.96 -60.15
N ASP A 513 -7.60 4.38 -60.26
CA ASP A 513 -6.44 3.49 -60.12
C ASP A 513 -6.30 2.98 -58.68
N ILE A 514 -6.55 3.86 -57.70
CA ILE A 514 -6.52 3.48 -56.27
C ILE A 514 -7.61 2.47 -55.96
N LEU A 515 -8.84 2.70 -56.43
CA LEU A 515 -9.95 1.77 -56.22
C LEU A 515 -9.72 0.42 -56.91
N GLN A 516 -9.12 0.41 -58.11
CA GLN A 516 -8.78 -0.83 -58.80
C GLN A 516 -7.68 -1.59 -58.06
N ARG A 517 -6.60 -0.91 -57.63
CA ARG A 517 -5.52 -1.54 -56.85
C ARG A 517 -6.00 -2.06 -55.50
N HIS A 518 -6.94 -1.37 -54.85
CA HIS A 518 -7.55 -1.85 -53.61
C HIS A 518 -8.37 -3.11 -53.84
N LYS A 519 -9.10 -3.18 -54.95
CA LYS A 519 -9.83 -4.38 -55.35
C LYS A 519 -8.90 -5.55 -55.64
N ASP A 520 -7.78 -5.31 -56.32
CA ASP A 520 -6.77 -6.33 -56.60
C ASP A 520 -6.11 -6.82 -55.29
N PHE A 521 -5.78 -5.88 -54.40
CA PHE A 521 -5.26 -6.18 -53.06
C PHE A 521 -6.24 -7.04 -52.24
N LEU A 522 -7.54 -6.74 -52.25
CA LEU A 522 -8.55 -7.57 -51.57
C LEU A 522 -8.76 -8.94 -52.23
N THR A 523 -8.39 -9.09 -53.51
CA THR A 523 -8.46 -10.39 -54.20
C THR A 523 -7.32 -11.29 -53.76
N GLU A 524 -6.13 -10.71 -53.56
CA GLU A 524 -4.93 -11.42 -53.13
C GLU A 524 -4.89 -11.63 -51.60
N TYR A 525 -5.37 -10.65 -50.84
CA TYR A 525 -5.44 -10.63 -49.37
C TYR A 525 -6.90 -10.40 -48.92
N PRO A 526 -7.74 -11.45 -48.85
CA PRO A 526 -9.18 -11.32 -48.56
C PRO A 526 -9.53 -10.74 -47.19
N THR A 527 -8.57 -10.75 -46.26
CA THR A 527 -8.64 -10.11 -44.93
C THR A 527 -8.60 -8.58 -45.02
N GLY A 528 -8.10 -8.02 -46.12
CA GLY A 528 -7.86 -6.57 -46.27
C GLY A 528 -6.60 -6.07 -45.57
N GLU A 529 -5.76 -6.99 -45.11
CA GLU A 529 -4.48 -6.73 -44.44
C GLU A 529 -3.44 -7.74 -44.92
N LEU A 530 -2.20 -7.29 -44.95
CA LEU A 530 -1.04 -8.13 -45.28
C LEU A 530 -0.30 -8.49 -43.99
N THR A 531 -0.15 -9.78 -43.69
CA THR A 531 0.62 -10.25 -42.53
C THR A 531 2.12 -10.16 -42.76
N ASP A 532 2.91 -10.22 -41.69
CA ASP A 532 4.38 -10.21 -41.76
C ASP A 532 4.91 -11.35 -42.64
N ASP A 533 4.42 -12.57 -42.44
CA ASP A 533 4.81 -13.74 -43.26
C ASP A 533 4.47 -13.55 -44.75
N GLU A 534 3.29 -13.00 -45.05
CA GLU A 534 2.88 -12.72 -46.44
C GLU A 534 3.71 -11.59 -47.06
N PHE A 535 4.01 -10.54 -46.29
CA PHE A 535 4.86 -9.43 -46.73
C PHE A 535 6.30 -9.88 -47.01
N VAL A 536 6.87 -10.69 -46.11
CA VAL A 536 8.18 -11.32 -46.30
C VAL A 536 8.17 -12.19 -47.55
N GLY A 537 7.10 -12.97 -47.76
CA GLY A 537 6.91 -13.78 -48.95
C GLY A 537 6.91 -12.96 -50.25
N GLU A 538 6.24 -11.81 -50.28
CA GLU A 538 6.25 -10.91 -51.44
C GLU A 538 7.60 -10.24 -51.67
N LEU A 539 8.28 -9.79 -50.62
CA LEU A 539 9.62 -9.23 -50.72
C LEU A 539 10.63 -10.26 -51.25
N GLN A 540 10.55 -11.52 -50.81
CA GLN A 540 11.43 -12.59 -51.30
C GLN A 540 11.20 -12.93 -52.79
N LYS A 541 9.97 -12.81 -53.29
CA LYS A 541 9.69 -12.96 -54.74
C LYS A 541 10.35 -11.86 -55.57
N LEU A 542 10.47 -10.65 -55.01
CA LEU A 542 11.10 -9.49 -55.66
C LEU A 542 12.63 -9.52 -55.60
N TYR A 543 13.22 -10.10 -54.54
CA TYR A 543 14.67 -10.17 -54.32
C TYR A 543 15.17 -11.63 -54.32
N LYS A 544 15.54 -12.17 -55.50
CA LYS A 544 15.85 -13.59 -55.68
C LYS A 544 17.18 -14.11 -55.09
N ASP A 545 18.06 -13.25 -54.55
CA ASP A 545 19.43 -13.65 -54.16
C ASP A 545 19.91 -13.15 -52.78
N GLY A 546 19.03 -12.77 -51.84
CA GLY A 546 19.45 -12.19 -50.55
C GLY A 546 18.70 -12.73 -49.33
N ASN A 547 19.34 -13.62 -48.56
CA ASN A 547 18.82 -14.08 -47.27
C ASN A 547 18.88 -12.93 -46.24
N SER A 548 17.74 -12.32 -45.89
CA SER A 548 17.71 -11.18 -44.96
C SER A 548 16.41 -11.07 -44.16
N SER A 549 16.14 -12.08 -43.33
CA SER A 549 15.02 -12.04 -42.36
C SER A 549 15.01 -10.75 -41.54
N ASN A 550 16.16 -10.37 -40.97
CA ASN A 550 16.28 -9.14 -40.16
C ASN A 550 15.98 -7.85 -40.95
N TYR A 551 16.24 -7.81 -42.26
CA TYR A 551 15.99 -6.63 -43.08
C TYR A 551 14.50 -6.47 -43.42
N CYS A 552 13.79 -7.58 -43.58
CA CYS A 552 12.34 -7.58 -43.78
C CYS A 552 11.62 -7.06 -42.54
N ASP A 553 12.04 -7.46 -41.34
CA ASP A 553 11.46 -6.97 -40.07
C ASP A 553 11.59 -5.44 -39.93
N TYR A 554 12.74 -4.87 -40.32
CA TYR A 554 12.94 -3.42 -40.30
C TYR A 554 12.04 -2.68 -41.30
N ILE A 555 11.88 -3.22 -42.51
CA ILE A 555 11.00 -2.62 -43.51
C ILE A 555 9.55 -2.75 -43.07
N PHE A 556 9.14 -3.91 -42.57
CA PHE A 556 7.78 -4.14 -42.07
C PHE A 556 7.44 -3.13 -40.97
N ALA A 557 8.32 -2.98 -39.97
CA ALA A 557 8.16 -2.01 -38.89
C ALA A 557 8.18 -0.53 -39.36
N ALA A 558 8.80 -0.23 -40.51
CA ALA A 558 8.79 1.10 -41.10
C ALA A 558 7.49 1.40 -41.87
N ILE A 559 6.81 0.37 -42.37
CA ILE A 559 5.55 0.48 -43.11
C ILE A 559 4.33 0.42 -42.18
N ASP A 560 4.34 -0.47 -41.19
CA ASP A 560 3.31 -0.61 -40.14
C ASP A 560 3.38 0.56 -39.14
N LYS A 561 2.83 1.71 -39.55
CA LYS A 561 2.94 2.99 -38.83
C LYS A 561 2.12 2.97 -37.55
N ASP A 562 0.99 2.26 -37.56
CA ASP A 562 0.10 2.14 -36.40
C ASP A 562 0.46 0.96 -35.47
N ARG A 563 1.49 0.20 -35.84
CA ARG A 563 2.05 -0.95 -35.12
C ARG A 563 1.04 -2.09 -34.97
N SER A 564 0.06 -2.19 -35.87
CA SER A 564 -1.02 -3.19 -35.85
C SER A 564 -0.51 -4.62 -35.97
N GLY A 565 0.73 -4.83 -36.41
CA GLY A 565 1.29 -6.16 -36.71
C GLY A 565 0.91 -6.66 -38.11
N THR A 566 0.27 -5.82 -38.91
CA THR A 566 -0.15 -6.07 -40.30
C THR A 566 -0.01 -4.79 -41.11
N ILE A 567 0.09 -4.90 -42.44
CA ILE A 567 0.13 -3.74 -43.32
C ILE A 567 -1.23 -3.56 -43.98
N SER A 568 -1.87 -2.41 -43.76
CA SER A 568 -3.10 -2.05 -44.45
C SER A 568 -2.82 -1.60 -45.90
N PHE A 569 -3.84 -1.63 -46.77
CA PHE A 569 -3.70 -1.11 -48.14
C PHE A 569 -3.22 0.34 -48.18
N SER A 570 -3.66 1.18 -47.23
CA SER A 570 -3.24 2.59 -47.19
C SER A 570 -1.76 2.72 -46.85
N GLU A 571 -1.25 1.94 -45.89
CA GLU A 571 0.17 1.93 -45.52
C GLU A 571 1.05 1.37 -46.64
N LEU A 572 0.59 0.31 -47.31
CA LEU A 572 1.26 -0.22 -48.49
C LEU A 572 1.37 0.84 -49.59
N MET A 573 0.28 1.56 -49.87
CA MET A 573 0.28 2.62 -50.89
C MET A 573 1.15 3.83 -50.49
N SER A 574 1.23 4.16 -49.20
CA SER A 574 2.19 5.15 -48.69
C SER A 574 3.64 4.70 -48.87
N ALA A 575 3.94 3.43 -48.59
CA ALA A 575 5.28 2.87 -48.74
C ALA A 575 5.71 2.85 -50.22
N VAL A 576 4.82 2.41 -51.11
CA VAL A 576 5.07 2.41 -52.57
C VAL A 576 5.31 3.82 -53.10
N ALA A 577 4.59 4.83 -52.60
CA ALA A 577 4.84 6.24 -52.93
C ALA A 577 6.28 6.67 -52.60
N LEU A 578 6.76 6.31 -51.41
CA LEU A 578 8.11 6.63 -50.95
C LEU A 578 9.18 5.95 -51.79
N THR A 579 8.92 4.74 -52.30
CA THR A 579 9.87 4.02 -53.17
C THR A 579 9.85 4.47 -54.64
N SER A 580 8.73 5.03 -55.12
CA SER A 580 8.56 5.48 -56.51
C SER A 580 9.05 6.91 -56.75
N ILE A 581 9.13 7.73 -55.70
CA ILE A 581 9.84 9.01 -55.68
C ILE A 581 11.33 8.70 -55.43
N GLY A 582 12.04 8.30 -56.48
CA GLY A 582 13.46 7.93 -56.40
C GLY A 582 14.32 8.98 -55.69
N ASN A 583 14.82 8.63 -54.51
CA ASN A 583 16.14 9.02 -54.03
C ASN A 583 16.57 8.02 -52.94
N ALA A 584 17.49 7.12 -53.32
CA ALA A 584 18.09 6.13 -52.44
C ALA A 584 18.74 6.75 -51.17
N ASP A 585 19.03 8.06 -51.18
CA ASP A 585 19.69 8.80 -50.08
C ASP A 585 18.78 9.15 -48.89
N ASN A 586 17.45 8.99 -49.00
CA ASN A 586 16.52 9.35 -47.90
C ASN A 586 16.05 8.17 -47.04
N VAL A 587 16.27 6.92 -47.48
CA VAL A 587 15.90 5.73 -46.70
C VAL A 587 16.89 5.52 -45.54
N GLU A 588 18.19 5.74 -45.75
CA GLU A 588 19.20 5.65 -44.67
C GLU A 588 19.09 6.80 -43.65
N LYS A 589 18.76 8.02 -44.07
CA LYS A 589 18.71 9.20 -43.20
C LYS A 589 17.56 9.24 -42.18
N ARG A 590 16.58 8.34 -42.30
CA ARG A 590 15.45 8.21 -41.36
C ARG A 590 15.46 6.90 -40.57
N LEU A 591 16.41 5.99 -40.86
CA LEU A 591 16.65 4.76 -40.12
C LEU A 591 17.77 4.89 -39.07
N SER A 592 18.44 6.05 -38.99
CA SER A 592 19.28 6.51 -37.87
C SER A 592 18.52 7.46 -36.95
#